data_AF-A0A352VF28-F1
#
_entry.id   AF-A0A352VF28-F1
#
_cell.length_a   1.000
_cell.length_b   1.000
_cell.length_c   1.000
_cell.angle_alpha   90.00
_cell.angle_beta   90.00
_cell.angle_gamma   90.00
#
_symmetry.space_group_name_H-M   'P 1'
#
loop_
_entity.id
_entity.type
_entity.pdbx_description
1 polymer ?
#
loop_
_entity_poly.entity_id
_entity_poly.type
_entity_poly.pdbx_seq_one_letter_code
_entity_poly.pdbx_strand_id
1 'polypeptide(L)'
;MKKDLIIALKLGSICLVAVLLLSIVNLFTDKKIKLSNQLKMEAANKELFADGVTFKKNHFNKNNELSDEFYFEVYNSTQKMIGYITLINGTGFGGEIALLIAFEKNLKIKNIKLLKN
;
A
#
# COMPACT_ATOMS: atom_id res chain seq x y z
N MET A 1 -49.10 5.18 -11.77
CA MET A 1 -48.18 4.54 -12.74
C MET A 1 -47.29 5.52 -13.50
N LYS A 2 -47.79 6.38 -14.41
CA LYS A 2 -46.90 7.26 -15.20
C LYS A 2 -46.11 8.29 -14.35
N LYS A 3 -46.73 8.83 -13.30
CA LYS A 3 -46.07 9.77 -12.36
C LYS A 3 -44.99 9.10 -11.52
N ASP A 4 -45.26 7.89 -11.04
CA ASP A 4 -44.30 7.11 -10.23
C ASP A 4 -43.07 6.72 -11.06
N LEU A 5 -43.27 6.38 -12.35
CA LEU A 5 -42.19 6.13 -13.30
C LEU A 5 -41.30 7.36 -13.52
N ILE A 6 -41.91 8.55 -13.64
CA ILE A 6 -41.19 9.82 -13.81
C ILE A 6 -40.36 10.16 -12.56
N ILE A 7 -40.89 9.88 -11.37
CA ILE A 7 -40.17 10.09 -10.10
C ILE A 7 -38.99 9.12 -10.01
N ALA A 8 -39.19 7.84 -10.32
CA ALA A 8 -38.13 6.83 -10.33
C ALA A 8 -37.02 7.19 -11.33
N LEU A 9 -37.38 7.68 -12.53
CA LEU A 9 -36.42 8.08 -13.55
C LEU A 9 -35.59 9.30 -13.12
N LYS A 10 -36.22 10.29 -12.45
CA LYS A 10 -35.50 11.44 -11.90
C LYS A 10 -34.53 11.04 -10.80
N LEU A 11 -34.96 10.18 -9.89
CA LEU A 11 -34.10 9.69 -8.81
C LEU A 11 -32.93 8.86 -9.35
N GLY A 12 -33.20 7.96 -10.29
CA GLY A 12 -32.18 7.14 -10.95
C GLY A 12 -31.14 7.98 -11.71
N SER A 13 -31.59 9.04 -12.39
CA SER A 13 -30.70 9.99 -13.07
C SER A 13 -29.73 10.66 -12.10
N ILE A 14 -30.21 11.16 -10.96
CA ILE A 14 -29.36 11.82 -9.96
C ILE A 14 -28.37 10.83 -9.35
N CYS A 15 -28.81 9.61 -9.01
CA CYS A 15 -27.93 8.55 -8.54
C CYS A 15 -26.85 8.19 -9.56
N LEU A 16 -27.21 8.11 -10.84
CA LEU A 16 -26.27 7.79 -11.91
C LEU A 16 -25.20 8.87 -12.07
N VAL A 17 -25.59 10.15 -12.01
CA VAL A 17 -24.65 11.28 -12.01
C VAL A 17 -23.72 11.23 -10.79
N ALA A 18 -24.25 10.94 -9.61
CA ALA A 18 -23.44 10.83 -8.39
C ALA A 18 -22.40 9.70 -8.48
N VAL A 19 -22.80 8.52 -8.97
CA VAL A 19 -21.89 7.38 -9.16
C VAL A 19 -20.82 7.68 -10.20
N LEU A 20 -21.18 8.34 -11.31
CA LEU A 20 -20.21 8.75 -12.33
C LEU A 20 -19.17 9.71 -11.77
N LEU A 21 -19.59 10.72 -11.01
CA LEU A 21 -18.69 11.66 -10.37
C LEU A 21 -17.78 10.97 -9.35
N LEU A 22 -18.32 10.08 -8.50
CA LEU A 22 -17.53 9.32 -7.54
C LEU A 22 -16.47 8.45 -8.24
N SER A 23 -16.87 7.78 -9.32
CA SER A 23 -15.98 6.90 -10.08
C SER A 23 -14.81 7.68 -10.70
N ILE A 24 -15.09 8.85 -11.27
CA ILE A 24 -14.04 9.73 -11.82
C ILE A 24 -13.08 10.18 -10.71
N VAL A 25 -13.61 10.67 -9.59
CA VAL A 25 -12.77 11.12 -8.47
C VAL A 25 -11.91 9.97 -7.95
N ASN A 26 -12.47 8.78 -7.80
CA ASN A 26 -11.73 7.60 -7.35
C ASN A 26 -10.60 7.25 -8.32
N LEU A 27 -10.86 7.26 -9.63
CA LEU A 27 -9.87 6.93 -10.67
C LEU A 27 -8.68 7.92 -10.69
N PHE A 28 -8.92 9.21 -10.40
CA PHE A 28 -7.86 10.21 -10.27
C PHE A 28 -7.14 10.13 -8.93
N THR A 29 -7.88 9.91 -7.84
CA THR A 29 -7.36 9.95 -6.47
C THR A 29 -6.55 8.71 -6.15
N ASP A 30 -6.94 7.53 -6.64
CA ASP A 30 -6.22 6.26 -6.47
C ASP A 30 -4.78 6.35 -6.99
N LYS A 31 -4.56 7.01 -8.13
CA LYS A 31 -3.21 7.19 -8.68
C LYS A 31 -2.33 8.04 -7.75
N LYS A 32 -2.89 9.11 -7.19
CA LYS A 32 -2.17 10.02 -6.30
C LYS A 32 -1.90 9.38 -4.93
N ILE A 33 -2.83 8.56 -4.42
CA ILE A 33 -2.66 7.80 -3.18
C ILE A 33 -1.56 6.76 -3.36
N LYS A 34 -1.55 6.01 -4.47
CA LYS A 34 -0.51 5.00 -4.74
C LYS A 34 0.88 5.62 -4.79
N LEU A 35 1.03 6.75 -5.49
CA LEU A 35 2.32 7.44 -5.60
C LEU A 35 2.77 8.02 -4.25
N SER A 36 1.84 8.59 -3.46
CA SER A 36 2.17 9.07 -2.11
C SER A 36 2.57 7.92 -1.17
N ASN A 37 1.88 6.79 -1.23
CA ASN A 37 2.21 5.61 -0.43
C ASN A 37 3.56 5.01 -0.84
N GLN A 38 3.86 4.95 -2.15
CA GLN A 38 5.17 4.51 -2.64
C GLN A 38 6.29 5.41 -2.12
N LEU A 39 6.15 6.72 -2.22
CA LEU A 39 7.15 7.67 -1.71
C LEU A 39 7.34 7.55 -0.19
N LYS A 40 6.25 7.36 0.58
CA LYS A 40 6.33 7.12 2.03
C LYS A 40 7.05 5.81 2.35
N MET A 41 6.78 4.75 1.58
CA MET A 41 7.47 3.47 1.73
C MET A 41 8.94 3.57 1.36
N GLU A 42 9.30 4.24 0.27
CA GLU A 42 10.70 4.46 -0.11
C GLU A 42 11.46 5.28 0.93
N ALA A 43 10.87 6.36 1.43
CA ALA A 43 11.44 7.17 2.51
C ALA A 43 11.63 6.34 3.79
N ALA A 44 10.61 5.58 4.20
CA ALA A 44 10.69 4.70 5.37
C ALA A 44 11.73 3.58 5.18
N ASN A 45 11.84 3.01 3.99
CA ASN A 45 12.84 1.99 3.67
C ASN A 45 14.26 2.54 3.75
N LYS A 46 14.49 3.76 3.26
CA LYS A 46 15.79 4.44 3.33
C LYS A 46 16.19 4.79 4.77
N GLU A 47 15.23 5.17 5.61
CA GLU A 47 15.49 5.38 7.04
C GLU A 47 15.82 4.07 7.78
N LEU A 48 15.18 2.96 7.41
CA LEU A 48 15.44 1.65 7.99
C LEU A 48 16.79 1.05 7.53
N PHE A 49 17.21 1.36 6.30
CA PHE A 49 18.45 0.92 5.70
C PHE A 49 19.17 2.09 4.99
N ALA A 50 19.97 2.84 5.76
CA ALA A 50 20.75 3.98 5.24
C ALA A 50 21.70 3.60 4.09
N ASP A 51 22.26 2.38 4.14
CA ASP A 51 23.16 1.84 3.11
C ASP A 51 22.43 1.20 1.92
N GLY A 52 21.09 1.14 1.98
CA GLY A 52 20.24 0.56 0.94
C GLY A 52 20.03 1.54 -0.21
N VAL A 53 20.39 1.11 -1.42
CA VAL A 53 20.25 1.89 -2.65
C VAL A 53 19.09 1.38 -3.50
N THR A 54 18.92 0.05 -3.56
CA THR A 54 17.86 -0.58 -4.36
C THR A 54 17.00 -1.46 -3.47
N PHE A 55 15.68 -1.31 -3.59
CA PHE A 55 14.69 -2.09 -2.84
C PHE A 55 13.85 -2.89 -3.84
N LYS A 56 14.10 -4.20 -3.92
CA LYS A 56 13.38 -5.08 -4.85
C LYS A 56 12.23 -5.76 -4.14
N LYS A 57 10.99 -5.48 -4.57
CA LYS A 57 9.79 -6.12 -4.03
C LYS A 57 9.68 -7.57 -4.52
N ASN A 58 9.52 -8.51 -3.59
CA ASN A 58 9.23 -9.91 -3.84
C ASN A 58 8.03 -10.35 -2.99
N HIS A 59 7.35 -11.41 -3.42
CA HIS A 59 6.21 -11.99 -2.69
C HIS A 59 6.65 -13.27 -1.97
N PHE A 60 6.09 -13.52 -0.79
CA PHE A 60 6.37 -14.75 -0.05
C PHE A 60 5.78 -15.98 -0.76
N ASN A 61 4.59 -15.83 -1.35
CA ASN A 61 3.96 -16.86 -2.16
C ASN A 61 4.09 -16.56 -3.66
N LYS A 62 4.95 -17.31 -4.35
CA LYS A 62 5.16 -17.17 -5.81
C LYS A 62 3.93 -17.51 -6.66
N ASN A 63 2.97 -18.26 -6.13
CA ASN A 63 1.79 -18.69 -6.86
C ASN A 63 0.61 -17.73 -6.72
N ASN A 64 0.74 -16.67 -5.91
CA ASN A 64 -0.32 -15.72 -5.65
C ASN A 64 0.24 -14.30 -5.58
N GLU A 65 0.51 -13.69 -6.75
CA GLU A 65 0.94 -12.29 -6.87
C GLU A 65 -0.11 -11.29 -6.33
N LEU A 66 -1.35 -11.75 -6.12
CA LEU A 66 -2.43 -11.00 -5.48
C LEU A 66 -2.39 -11.07 -3.95
N SER A 67 -1.44 -11.80 -3.35
CA SER A 67 -1.25 -11.78 -1.90
C SER A 67 -0.60 -10.45 -1.46
N ASP A 68 -1.20 -9.82 -0.46
CA ASP A 68 -0.68 -8.60 0.18
C ASP A 68 0.59 -8.87 1.02
N GLU A 69 1.05 -10.12 1.08
CA GLU A 69 2.24 -10.55 1.78
C GLU A 69 3.49 -10.43 0.89
N PHE A 70 4.25 -9.36 1.11
CA PHE A 70 5.48 -9.09 0.39
C PHE A 70 6.63 -8.71 1.31
N TYR A 71 7.84 -8.82 0.79
CA TYR A 71 9.07 -8.31 1.39
C TYR A 71 9.90 -7.59 0.34
N PHE A 72 10.76 -6.69 0.79
CA PHE A 72 11.77 -6.06 -0.05
C PHE A 72 13.13 -6.66 0.25
N GLU A 73 13.83 -7.08 -0.80
CA GLU A 73 15.26 -7.33 -0.75
C GLU A 73 15.99 -5.99 -0.88
N VAL A 74 16.88 -5.71 0.08
CA VAL A 74 17.65 -4.48 0.11
C VAL A 74 19.04 -4.74 -0.47
N TYR A 75 19.44 -3.96 -1.45
CA TYR A 75 20.77 -4.01 -2.06
C TYR A 75 21.52 -2.71 -1.86
N ASN A 76 22.82 -2.80 -1.60
CA ASN A 76 23.70 -1.64 -1.50
C ASN A 76 24.17 -1.14 -2.88
N SER A 77 25.00 -0.09 -2.90
CA SER A 77 25.60 0.48 -4.12
C SER A 77 26.45 -0.52 -4.93
N THR A 78 26.96 -1.57 -4.30
CA THR A 78 27.74 -2.62 -4.96
C THR A 78 26.88 -3.79 -5.46
N GLN A 79 25.54 -3.61 -5.53
CA GLN A 79 24.56 -4.65 -5.87
C GLN A 79 24.60 -5.89 -4.96
N LYS A 80 25.21 -5.79 -3.78
CA LYS A 80 25.20 -6.85 -2.79
C LYS A 80 23.90 -6.71 -1.99
N MET A 81 23.11 -7.77 -1.91
CA MET A 81 21.99 -7.82 -0.96
C MET A 81 22.57 -7.58 0.44
N ILE A 82 21.90 -6.81 1.30
CA ILE A 82 22.34 -6.49 2.66
C ILE A 82 21.31 -6.83 3.73
N GLY A 83 20.07 -7.10 3.32
CA GLY A 83 19.00 -7.48 4.22
C GLY A 83 17.64 -7.51 3.56
N TYR A 84 16.61 -7.54 4.41
CA TYR A 84 15.22 -7.65 4.02
C TYR A 84 14.38 -6.62 4.78
N ILE A 85 13.31 -6.14 4.18
CA ILE A 85 12.30 -5.33 4.86
C ILE A 85 10.94 -5.99 4.64
N THR A 86 10.14 -6.16 5.69
CA THR A 86 8.77 -6.68 5.58
C THR A 86 7.77 -5.71 6.17
N LEU A 87 6.56 -5.71 5.62
CA LEU A 87 5.42 -5.00 6.15
C LEU A 87 4.56 -5.98 6.93
N ILE A 88 4.31 -5.69 8.21
CA ILE A 88 3.40 -6.46 9.06
C ILE A 88 2.19 -5.59 9.35
N ASN A 89 1.01 -6.11 8.99
CA ASN A 89 -0.26 -5.51 9.33
C ASN A 89 -0.89 -6.30 10.48
N GLY A 90 -1.39 -5.61 11.49
CA GLY A 90 -2.07 -6.21 12.63
C GLY A 90 -3.22 -5.32 13.10
N THR A 91 -4.01 -5.82 14.04
CA THR A 91 -5.08 -5.05 14.70
C THR A 91 -4.69 -4.78 16.15
N GLY A 92 -4.89 -3.55 16.60
CA GLY A 92 -4.70 -3.14 17.98
C GLY A 92 -5.90 -2.38 18.51
N PHE A 93 -5.80 -1.90 19.77
CA PHE A 93 -6.89 -1.18 20.43
C PHE A 93 -7.39 0.07 19.68
N GLY A 94 -6.52 0.71 18.89
CA GLY A 94 -6.83 1.91 18.10
C GLY A 94 -7.30 1.65 16.66
N GLY A 95 -7.28 0.39 16.19
CA GLY A 95 -7.56 0.05 14.79
C GLY A 95 -6.43 -0.73 14.13
N GLU A 96 -6.29 -0.57 12.82
CA GLU A 96 -5.26 -1.24 12.02
C GLU A 96 -3.87 -0.61 12.22
N ILE A 97 -2.92 -1.44 12.60
CA ILE A 97 -1.52 -1.07 12.82
C ILE A 97 -0.69 -1.63 11.66
N ALA A 98 0.14 -0.79 11.05
CA ALA A 98 1.09 -1.20 10.01
C ALA A 98 2.54 -0.91 10.46
N LEU A 99 3.37 -1.94 10.50
CA LEU A 99 4.77 -1.90 10.93
C LEU A 99 5.69 -2.33 9.79
N LEU A 100 6.73 -1.54 9.52
CA LEU A 100 7.87 -1.99 8.72
C LEU A 100 8.96 -2.51 9.63
N ILE A 101 9.46 -3.71 9.34
CA ILE A 101 10.57 -4.33 10.08
C ILE A 101 11.70 -4.60 9.11
N ALA A 102 12.89 -4.14 9.48
CA ALA A 102 14.13 -4.34 8.75
C ALA A 102 14.99 -5.42 9.40
N PHE A 103 15.44 -6.37 8.59
CA PHE A 103 16.27 -7.49 8.98
C PHE A 103 17.60 -7.47 8.24
N GLU A 104 18.68 -7.81 8.94
CA GLU A 104 19.96 -8.15 8.33
C GLU A 104 19.89 -9.53 7.64
N LYS A 105 20.92 -9.89 6.88
CA LYS A 105 21.02 -11.19 6.20
C LYS A 105 20.87 -12.41 7.11
N ASN A 106 21.30 -12.29 8.35
CA ASN A 106 21.21 -13.33 9.37
C ASN A 106 19.84 -13.34 10.08
N LEU A 107 18.85 -12.61 9.54
CA LEU A 107 17.50 -12.45 10.10
C LEU A 107 17.47 -11.74 11.46
N LYS A 108 18.58 -11.10 11.88
CA LYS A 108 18.58 -10.22 13.04
C LYS A 108 17.79 -8.96 12.71
N ILE A 109 16.88 -8.58 13.61
CA ILE A 109 16.14 -7.31 13.49
C ILE A 109 17.15 -6.17 13.62
N LYS A 110 17.24 -5.35 12.58
CA LYS A 110 18.07 -4.15 12.55
C LYS A 110 17.31 -2.94 13.08
N ASN A 111 16.07 -2.76 12.62
CA ASN A 111 15.25 -1.60 12.95
C ASN A 111 13.75 -1.86 12.71
N ILE A 112 12.88 -1.09 13.35
CA ILE A 112 11.41 -1.19 13.23
C ILE A 112 10.84 0.23 13.12
N LYS A 113 9.87 0.43 12.21
CA LYS A 113 9.18 1.70 12.05
C LYS A 113 7.66 1.50 11.94
N LEU A 114 6.91 2.28 12.71
CA LEU A 114 5.46 2.36 12.61
C LEU A 114 5.07 3.26 11.43
N LEU A 115 4.28 2.73 10.49
CA LEU A 115 3.77 3.47 9.33
C LEU A 115 2.40 4.10 9.59
N LYS A 116 1.53 3.38 10.30
CA LYS A 116 0.14 3.78 10.52
C LYS A 116 -0.38 3.22 11.83
N ASN A 117 -1.17 4.03 12.52
CA ASN A 117 -2.05 3.73 13.64
C ASN A 117 -3.33 4.56 13.45
#